data_AF-W4PY87-F1
#
_entry.id   AF-W4PY87-F1
#
_cell.length_a   1.000
_cell.length_b   1.000
_cell.length_c   1.000
_cell.angle_alpha   90.00
_cell.angle_beta   90.00
_cell.angle_gamma   90.00
#
_symmetry.space_group_name_H-M   'P 1'
#
loop_
_entity.id
_entity.type
_entity.pdbx_description
1 polymer ?
#
loop_
_entity_poly.entity_id
_entity_poly.type
_entity_poly.pdbx_seq_one_letter_code
_entity_poly.pdbx_strand_id
1 'polypeptide(L)'
;MKKIEILEKIELLTTKSDRYEVFVLPRPPEEFGDGVKLYFDKADKTYTAEVFDPDTKEVFTEKTFTDIHSTYTFITNVLEPKVDKQNKQSDYIDLDIGESTLSNDHDC
;
A
#
# COMPACT_ATOMS: atom_id res chain seq x y z
N MET A 1 14.94 -1.96 5.60
CA MET A 1 15.16 -0.93 6.64
C MET A 1 14.60 -1.46 7.96
N LYS A 2 15.19 -1.19 9.11
CA LYS A 2 14.67 -1.74 10.38
C LYS A 2 13.52 -0.89 10.93
N LYS A 3 12.55 -1.52 11.60
CA LYS A 3 11.41 -0.84 12.26
C LYS A 3 11.84 0.35 13.14
N ILE A 4 12.88 0.14 13.96
CA ILE A 4 13.38 1.16 14.89
C ILE A 4 13.87 2.40 14.12
N GLU A 5 14.59 2.20 13.02
CA GLU A 5 15.14 3.29 12.20
C GLU A 5 14.02 4.16 11.59
N ILE A 6 12.90 3.55 11.17
CA ILE A 6 11.76 4.29 10.60
C ILE A 6 11.10 5.13 11.69
N LEU A 7 10.83 4.55 12.87
CA LEU A 7 10.18 5.26 13.97
C LEU A 7 11.02 6.43 14.47
N GLU A 8 12.33 6.23 14.66
CA GLU A 8 13.25 7.30 15.06
C GLU A 8 13.24 8.47 14.07
N LYS A 9 13.22 8.18 12.75
CA LYS A 9 13.11 9.21 11.71
C LYS A 9 11.81 10.01 11.81
N ILE A 10 10.67 9.34 12.04
CA ILE A 10 9.38 10.01 12.19
C ILE A 10 9.38 10.89 13.44
N GLU A 11 9.89 10.42 14.57
CA GLU A 11 9.95 11.19 15.82
C GLU A 11 10.88 12.41 15.70
N LEU A 12 12.04 12.24 15.06
CA LEU A 12 12.97 13.35 14.81
C LEU A 12 12.35 14.41 13.90
N LEU A 13 11.54 14.00 12.93
CA LEU A 13 10.81 14.90 12.04
C LEU A 13 9.82 15.78 12.83
N THR A 14 9.12 15.24 13.82
CA THR A 14 8.20 16.01 14.68
C THR A 14 8.90 17.14 15.43
N THR A 15 10.17 16.94 15.81
CA THR A 15 10.94 17.92 16.57
C THR A 15 11.59 19.00 15.70
N LYS A 16 11.89 18.71 14.43
CA LYS A 16 12.61 19.59 13.50
C LYS A 16 11.65 20.25 12.52
N SER A 17 11.77 21.56 12.34
CA SER A 17 10.69 22.37 11.75
C SER A 17 10.52 22.29 10.25
N ASP A 18 11.62 22.18 9.49
CA ASP A 18 11.58 22.56 8.07
C ASP A 18 12.30 21.51 7.20
N ARG A 19 12.21 20.24 7.59
CA ARG A 19 12.87 19.14 6.88
C ARG A 19 11.84 18.10 6.49
N TYR A 20 12.20 17.34 5.46
CA TYR A 20 11.52 16.11 5.10
C TYR A 20 12.48 14.94 5.31
N GLU A 21 11.91 13.76 5.57
CA GLU A 21 12.64 12.50 5.59
C GLU A 21 12.26 11.69 4.37
N VAL A 22 13.25 11.02 3.77
CA VAL A 22 13.04 10.14 2.62
C VAL A 22 13.31 8.71 3.04
N PHE A 23 12.37 7.84 2.67
CA PHE A 23 12.44 6.40 2.87
C PHE A 23 12.42 5.73 1.50
N VAL A 24 13.51 5.04 1.15
CA VAL A 24 13.60 4.24 -0.07
C VAL A 24 14.20 2.89 0.32
N LEU A 25 13.60 1.81 -0.17
CA LEU A 25 14.12 0.46 0.00
C LEU A 25 14.53 -0.10 -1.37
N PRO A 26 15.83 -0.19 -1.69
CA PRO A 26 16.28 -0.80 -2.94
C PRO A 26 15.93 -2.29 -2.97
N ARG A 27 15.40 -2.77 -4.10
CA ARG A 27 15.12 -4.20 -4.32
C ARG A 27 15.99 -4.75 -5.46
N PRO A 28 16.60 -5.94 -5.31
CA PRO A 28 17.23 -6.63 -6.43
C PRO A 28 16.20 -7.04 -7.50
N PRO A 29 16.56 -7.08 -8.81
CA PRO A 29 17.92 -6.97 -9.33
C PRO A 29 18.43 -5.53 -9.51
N GLU A 30 17.57 -4.53 -9.70
CA GLU A 30 17.85 -3.08 -9.64
C GLU A 30 16.57 -2.35 -10.10
N GLU A 31 15.45 -2.60 -9.42
CA GLU A 31 14.25 -1.78 -9.55
C GLU A 31 14.05 -1.11 -8.19
N PHE A 32 14.18 0.21 -8.15
CA PHE A 32 13.80 0.91 -6.94
C PHE A 32 12.28 0.75 -6.76
N GLY A 33 11.87 0.21 -5.60
CA GLY A 33 10.46 0.26 -5.24
C GLY A 33 10.03 1.70 -4.96
N ASP A 34 8.73 1.89 -4.75
CA ASP A 34 8.17 3.19 -4.39
C ASP A 34 8.92 3.82 -3.19
N GLY A 35 9.32 5.07 -3.34
CA GLY A 35 9.88 5.90 -2.28
C GLY A 35 8.78 6.63 -1.51
N VAL A 36 9.02 6.92 -0.24
CA VAL A 36 8.14 7.77 0.58
C VAL A 36 8.91 8.99 1.06
N LYS A 37 8.40 10.18 0.76
CA LYS A 37 8.88 11.45 1.31
C LYS A 37 7.88 11.93 2.37
N LEU A 38 8.36 12.14 3.59
CA LEU A 38 7.54 12.50 4.74
C LEU A 38 7.91 13.90 5.23
N TYR A 39 6.91 14.75 5.44
CA TYR A 39 7.07 16.05 6.10
C TYR A 39 6.07 16.17 7.24
N PHE A 40 6.41 17.01 8.24
CA PHE A 40 5.55 17.28 9.37
C PHE A 40 5.13 18.75 9.36
N ASP A 41 3.83 18.98 9.24
CA ASP A 41 3.25 20.31 9.41
C ASP A 41 3.07 20.58 10.91
N LYS A 42 3.79 21.59 11.42
CA LYS A 42 3.70 21.98 12.83
C LYS A 42 2.44 22.77 13.18
N ALA A 43 1.87 23.50 12.22
CA ALA A 43 0.65 24.27 12.44
C ALA A 43 -0.53 23.31 12.64
N ASP A 44 -0.65 22.33 11.74
CA ASP A 44 -1.74 21.36 11.75
C ASP A 44 -1.44 20.10 12.58
N LYS A 45 -0.17 19.94 13.00
CA LYS A 45 0.36 18.76 13.71
C LYS A 45 0.09 17.47 12.94
N THR A 46 0.27 17.52 11.63
CA THR A 46 0.01 16.41 10.71
C THR A 46 1.28 15.98 9.99
N TYR A 47 1.38 14.68 9.74
CA TYR A 47 2.38 14.09 8.86
C TYR A 47 1.78 13.96 7.46
N THR A 48 2.51 14.36 6.43
CA THR A 48 2.10 14.11 5.06
C THR A 48 3.18 13.31 4.34
N ALA A 49 2.75 12.22 3.73
CA ALA A 49 3.59 11.27 3.02
C ALA A 49 3.28 11.32 1.52
N GLU A 50 4.28 11.63 0.72
CA GLU A 50 4.27 11.56 -0.75
C GLU A 50 4.92 10.24 -1.18
N VAL A 51 4.19 9.42 -1.93
CA VAL A 51 4.75 8.24 -2.59
C VAL A 51 5.23 8.64 -3.97
N PHE A 52 6.49 8.36 -4.26
CA PHE A 52 7.13 8.79 -5.49
C PHE A 52 8.04 7.70 -6.07
N ASP A 53 8.21 7.71 -7.38
CA ASP A 53 9.25 6.91 -8.04
C ASP A 53 10.61 7.58 -7.82
N PRO A 54 11.57 6.90 -7.17
CA PRO A 54 12.85 7.48 -6.86
C PRO A 54 13.77 7.70 -8.06
N ASP A 55 13.50 7.11 -9.22
CA ASP A 55 14.22 7.37 -10.46
C ASP A 55 13.64 8.58 -11.19
N THR A 56 12.33 8.57 -11.45
CA THR A 56 11.67 9.63 -12.25
C THR A 56 11.28 10.86 -11.43
N LYS A 57 11.23 10.73 -10.10
CA LYS A 57 10.72 11.73 -9.14
C LYS A 57 9.23 12.04 -9.31
N GLU A 58 8.49 11.20 -10.04
CA GLU A 58 7.04 11.34 -10.20
C GLU A 58 6.34 10.99 -8.89
N VAL A 59 5.37 11.82 -8.48
CA VAL A 59 4.56 11.59 -7.27
C VAL A 59 3.24 10.93 -7.68
N PHE A 60 2.95 9.77 -7.10
CA PHE A 60 1.77 8.97 -7.43
C PHE A 60 0.60 9.19 -6.47
N THR A 61 0.91 9.34 -5.18
CA THR A 61 -0.11 9.53 -4.16
C THR A 61 0.43 10.34 -3.00
N GLU A 62 -0.47 11.06 -2.34
CA GLU A 62 -0.20 11.84 -1.14
C GLU A 62 -1.21 11.43 -0.07
N LYS A 63 -0.76 11.28 1.17
CA LYS A 63 -1.64 10.95 2.29
C LYS A 63 -1.21 11.65 3.58
N THR A 64 -2.19 12.16 4.31
CA THR A 64 -2.01 12.88 5.57
C THR A 64 -2.43 12.02 6.76
N PHE A 65 -1.70 12.14 7.86
CA PHE A 65 -1.89 11.40 9.11
C PHE A 65 -1.75 12.33 10.31
N THR A 66 -2.45 12.04 11.40
CA THR A 66 -2.35 12.78 12.66
C THR A 66 -1.51 12.05 13.71
N ASP A 67 -1.08 10.82 13.43
CA ASP A 67 -0.38 9.97 14.38
C ASP A 67 0.80 9.21 13.76
N ILE A 68 1.80 8.93 14.59
CA ILE A 68 3.04 8.28 14.20
C ILE A 68 2.80 6.83 13.77
N HIS A 69 1.83 6.13 14.37
CA HIS A 69 1.60 4.72 14.13
C HIS A 69 1.02 4.46 12.73
N SER A 70 0.02 5.24 12.33
CA SER A 70 -0.58 5.22 11.00
C SER A 70 0.45 5.63 9.94
N THR A 71 1.25 6.65 10.24
CA THR A 71 2.36 7.10 9.38
C THR A 71 3.39 5.99 9.13
N TYR A 72 3.87 5.36 10.21
CA TYR A 72 4.78 4.21 10.13
C TYR A 72 4.17 3.07 9.31
N THR A 73 2.93 2.69 9.60
CA THR A 73 2.24 1.57 8.94
C THR A 73 2.13 1.82 7.44
N PHE A 74 1.79 3.05 7.05
CA PHE A 74 1.75 3.44 5.64
C PHE A 74 3.12 3.30 4.97
N ILE A 75 4.17 3.88 5.55
CA ILE A 75 5.54 3.80 5.03
C ILE A 75 5.96 2.34 4.85
N THR A 76 5.72 1.48 5.85
CA THR A 76 6.07 0.06 5.73
C THR A 76 5.29 -0.67 4.66
N ASN A 77 4.00 -0.38 4.48
CA ASN A 77 3.19 -1.04 3.45
C ASN A 77 3.61 -0.62 2.04
N VAL A 78 4.09 0.62 1.85
CA VAL A 78 4.61 1.10 0.56
C VAL A 78 5.97 0.48 0.26
N LEU A 79 6.89 0.48 1.25
CA LEU A 79 8.25 -0.05 1.06
C LEU A 79 8.31 -1.57 0.99
N GLU A 80 7.40 -2.24 1.69
CA GLU A 80 7.24 -3.70 1.75
C GLU A 80 5.79 -4.04 1.40
N PRO A 81 5.35 -3.82 0.14
CA PRO A 81 4.04 -4.25 -0.30
C PRO A 81 4.01 -5.74 -0.06
N LYS A 82 3.13 -6.15 0.84
CA LYS A 82 2.85 -7.56 1.06
C LYS A 82 2.59 -8.10 -0.33
N VAL A 83 3.39 -9.10 -0.74
CA VAL A 83 3.01 -9.95 -1.86
C VAL A 83 1.61 -10.40 -1.48
N ASP A 84 0.60 -9.82 -2.14
CA ASP A 84 -0.74 -10.31 -1.98
C ASP A 84 -0.60 -11.79 -2.26
N LYS A 85 -0.88 -12.61 -1.24
CA LYS A 85 -1.35 -13.95 -1.48
C LYS A 85 -2.65 -13.72 -2.23
N GLN A 86 -2.55 -13.48 -3.53
CA GLN A 86 -3.68 -13.45 -4.42
C GLN A 86 -4.44 -14.70 -4.09
N ASN A 87 -5.65 -14.43 -3.64
CA ASN A 87 -6.66 -15.37 -3.28
C ASN A 87 -6.72 -16.41 -4.41
N LYS A 88 -6.08 -17.57 -4.21
CA LYS A 88 -6.42 -18.79 -4.95
C LYS A 88 -7.78 -19.21 -4.42
N GLN A 89 -8.80 -18.47 -4.81
CA GLN A 89 -10.13 -19.03 -4.93
C GLN A 89 -10.40 -19.03 -6.43
N SER A 90 -9.85 -20.06 -7.07
CA SER A 90 -10.40 -20.56 -8.32
C SER A 90 -11.86 -20.88 -8.02
N ASP A 91 -12.77 -20.00 -8.44
CA ASP A 91 -14.17 -20.35 -8.59
C ASP A 91 -14.21 -21.43 -9.67
N TYR A 92 -14.04 -22.68 -9.24
CA TYR A 92 -14.61 -23.81 -9.95
C TYR A 92 -16.12 -23.60 -9.84
N ILE A 93 -16.68 -22.96 -10.87
CA ILE A 93 -18.07 -23.15 -11.22
C ILE A 93 -18.22 -24.64 -11.56
N ASP A 94 -18.66 -25.43 -10.59
CA ASP A 94 -19.37 -26.67 -10.88
C ASP A 94 -20.61 -26.26 -11.68
N LEU A 95 -20.50 -26.34 -13.00
CA LEU A 95 -21.67 -26.40 -13.88
C LEU A 95 -22.33 -27.74 -13.62
N ASP A 96 -23.15 -27.80 -12.56
CA ASP A 96 -24.26 -28.72 -12.48
C ASP A 96 -25.19 -28.37 -13.65
N ILE A 97 -24.93 -28.98 -14.81
CA ILE A 97 -25.87 -29.04 -15.92
C ILE A 97 -26.99 -29.96 -15.43
N GLY A 98 -27.94 -29.37 -14.70
CA GLY A 98 -29.23 -29.98 -14.45
C GLY A 98 -29.92 -30.16 -15.81
N GLU A 99 -29.90 -31.39 -16.32
CA GLU A 99 -30.77 -31.81 -17.41
C GLU A 99 -32.21 -31.49 -17.03
N SER A 100 -32.73 -30.43 -17.65
CA SER A 100 -34.13 -30.09 -17.65
C SER A 100 -34.83 -31.08 -18.57
N THR A 101 -35.34 -32.19 -18.05
CA THR A 101 -36.36 -32.97 -18.75
C THR A 101 -37.68 -32.19 -18.69
N LEU A 102 -37.89 -31.40 -19.74
CA LEU A 102 -39.17 -30.81 -20.08
C LEU A 102 -40.20 -31.92 -20.26
N SER A 103 -41.20 -31.92 -19.38
CA SER A 103 -42.51 -32.50 -19.63
C SER A 103 -43.08 -31.86 -20.89
N ASN A 104 -43.41 -32.67 -21.89
CA ASN A 104 -44.32 -32.27 -22.94
C ASN A 104 -45.43 -33.32 -23.02
N ASP A 105 -46.62 -32.88 -22.63
CA ASP A 105 -47.89 -33.52 -22.97
C ASP A 105 -47.98 -33.72 -24.48
N HIS A 106 -48.44 -34.90 -24.89
CA HIS A 106 -49.10 -35.05 -26.19
C HIS A 106 -50.24 -36.07 -26.08
N ASP A 107 -51.44 -35.55 -26.34
CA ASP A 107 -52.66 -36.23 -26.76
C ASP A 107 -52.43 -37.51 -27.58
N CYS A 108 -53.13 -38.59 -27.16
CA CYS A 108 -53.97 -39.45 -28.01
C CYS A 108 -54.82 -40.40 -27.14
#